data_AF-A0A522RDH6-F1
#
_entry.id   AF-A0A522RDH6-F1
#
_cell.length_a   1.000
_cell.length_b   1.000
_cell.length_c   1.000
_cell.angle_alpha   90.00
_cell.angle_beta   90.00
_cell.angle_gamma   90.00
#
_symmetry.space_group_name_H-M   'P 1'
#
loop_
_entity.id
_entity.type
_entity.pdbx_description
1 polymer ?
#
loop_
_entity_poly.entity_id
_entity_poly.type
_entity_poly.pdbx_seq_one_letter_code
_entity_poly.pdbx_strand_id
1 'polypeptide(L)'
;MEAIALPHLVAYFTDLTRHDAAICRAFEPGDAAMYAIRPYGTHFCTYRKTFDTDPGDAANTAKKALDYVDAVQFVARDARWHRVECTAAAIGTVRPISFPDARAIVNDEYDQRRGRLGAAIRRSG
;
A
#
# COMPACT_ATOMS: atom_id res chain seq x y z
N MET A 1 21.80 -16.26 15.95
CA MET A 1 20.42 -16.02 15.47
C MET A 1 20.56 -15.76 13.98
N GLU A 2 20.23 -16.72 13.12
CA GLU A 2 20.33 -16.53 11.67
C GLU A 2 19.30 -15.48 11.25
N ALA A 3 19.76 -14.40 10.65
CA ALA A 3 18.88 -13.43 10.01
C ALA A 3 18.34 -14.09 8.73
N ILE A 4 17.09 -14.54 8.78
CA ILE A 4 16.39 -15.02 7.58
C ILE A 4 16.29 -13.82 6.63
N ALA A 5 17.04 -13.85 5.53
CA ALA A 5 16.97 -12.81 4.51
C ALA A 5 15.56 -12.81 3.91
N LEU A 6 14.90 -11.64 3.95
CA LEU A 6 13.60 -11.48 3.33
C LEU A 6 13.75 -11.46 1.80
N PRO A 7 12.86 -12.13 1.06
CA PRO A 7 12.91 -12.12 -0.39
C PRO A 7 12.47 -10.77 -0.97
N HIS A 8 12.75 -10.56 -2.25
CA HIS A 8 12.23 -9.42 -3.00
C HIS A 8 10.70 -9.44 -3.05
N LEU A 9 10.09 -8.27 -2.99
CA LEU A 9 8.62 -8.12 -3.00
C LEU A 9 7.97 -8.80 -4.21
N VAL A 10 8.59 -8.71 -5.39
CA VAL A 10 8.09 -9.37 -6.61
C VAL A 10 8.05 -10.90 -6.51
N ALA A 11 8.89 -11.51 -5.66
CA ALA A 11 8.93 -12.96 -5.50
C ALA A 11 7.75 -13.50 -4.68
N TYR A 12 7.05 -12.64 -3.92
CA TYR A 12 5.83 -13.01 -3.21
C TYR A 12 4.62 -13.15 -4.13
N PHE A 13 4.71 -12.73 -5.39
CA PHE A 13 3.56 -12.61 -6.28
C PHE A 13 3.86 -13.16 -7.67
N THR A 14 3.20 -14.25 -8.02
CA THR A 14 3.34 -14.88 -9.34
C THR A 14 2.58 -14.14 -10.44
N ASP A 15 1.53 -13.41 -10.07
CA ASP A 15 0.53 -12.86 -11.00
C ASP A 15 0.52 -11.33 -11.05
N LEU A 16 1.65 -10.69 -10.72
CA LEU A 16 1.75 -9.23 -10.91
C LEU A 16 1.76 -8.89 -12.39
N THR A 17 1.02 -7.85 -12.75
CA THR A 17 1.19 -7.24 -14.06
C THR A 17 2.60 -6.66 -14.17
N ARG A 18 3.08 -6.43 -15.40
CA ARG A 18 4.36 -5.76 -15.64
C ARG A 18 4.47 -4.42 -14.90
N HIS A 19 3.35 -3.70 -14.77
CA HIS A 19 3.29 -2.42 -14.08
C HIS A 19 3.49 -2.59 -12.57
N ASP A 20 2.76 -3.51 -11.93
CA ASP A 20 2.86 -3.73 -10.48
C ASP A 20 4.23 -4.29 -10.08
N ALA A 21 4.80 -5.16 -10.91
CA ALA A 21 6.17 -5.66 -10.72
C ALA A 21 7.20 -4.53 -10.79
N ALA A 22 7.02 -3.55 -11.68
CA ALA A 22 7.89 -2.37 -11.75
C ALA A 22 7.74 -1.50 -10.50
N ILE A 23 6.51 -1.33 -9.98
CA ILE A 23 6.27 -0.61 -8.73
C ILE A 23 6.99 -1.31 -7.56
N CYS A 24 6.81 -2.62 -7.39
CA CYS A 24 7.46 -3.38 -6.31
C CYS A 24 9.00 -3.32 -6.35
N ARG A 25 9.60 -3.23 -7.55
CA ARG A 25 11.06 -3.07 -7.71
C ARG A 25 11.56 -1.67 -7.38
N ALA A 26 10.70 -0.67 -7.48
CA ALA A 26 10.99 0.71 -7.16
C ALA A 26 10.59 1.09 -5.72
N PHE A 27 10.10 0.13 -4.93
CA PHE A 27 9.76 0.38 -3.53
C PHE A 27 10.99 0.60 -2.69
N GLU A 28 10.88 1.60 -1.83
CA GLU A 28 11.92 2.05 -0.94
C GLU A 28 11.53 1.78 0.53
N PRO A 29 12.49 1.80 1.47
CA PRO A 29 12.20 1.52 2.87
C PRO A 29 11.09 2.44 3.41
N GLY A 30 10.02 1.84 3.93
CA GLY A 30 8.84 2.56 4.45
C GLY A 30 7.67 2.66 3.47
N ASP A 31 7.87 2.38 2.18
CA ASP A 31 6.76 2.27 1.23
C ASP A 31 5.84 1.11 1.60
N ALA A 32 4.54 1.28 1.33
CA ALA A 32 3.55 0.25 1.63
C ALA A 32 2.38 0.23 0.63
N ALA A 33 1.86 -0.97 0.44
CA ALA A 33 0.77 -1.25 -0.48
C ALA A 33 -0.23 -2.26 0.09
N MET A 34 -1.42 -2.26 -0.49
CA MET A 34 -2.40 -3.33 -0.33
C MET A 34 -2.41 -4.19 -1.58
N TYR A 35 -2.47 -5.49 -1.37
CA TYR A 35 -2.62 -6.47 -2.42
C TYR A 35 -3.81 -7.38 -2.13
N ALA A 36 -4.67 -7.59 -3.13
CA ALA A 36 -5.85 -8.43 -3.01
C ALA A 36 -5.87 -9.48 -4.12
N ILE A 37 -6.14 -10.73 -3.75
CA ILE A 37 -6.31 -11.85 -4.68
C ILE A 37 -7.80 -12.18 -4.76
N ARG A 38 -8.34 -12.26 -5.99
CA ARG A 38 -9.73 -12.66 -6.28
C ARG A 38 -9.74 -13.83 -7.28
N PRO A 39 -10.87 -14.51 -7.54
CA PRO A 39 -10.92 -15.71 -8.39
C PRO A 39 -10.31 -15.56 -9.79
N TYR A 40 -10.36 -14.38 -10.39
CA TYR A 40 -9.89 -14.13 -11.78
C TYR A 40 -8.82 -13.04 -11.87
N GLY A 41 -8.05 -12.83 -10.80
CA GLY A 41 -6.89 -11.95 -10.87
C GLY A 41 -6.55 -11.29 -9.56
N THR A 42 -5.79 -10.22 -9.67
CA THR A 42 -5.14 -9.57 -8.54
C THR A 42 -5.35 -8.08 -8.61
N HIS A 43 -5.13 -7.42 -7.48
CA HIS A 43 -5.28 -5.99 -7.32
C HIS A 43 -4.15 -5.49 -6.44
N PHE A 44 -3.49 -4.43 -6.87
CA PHE A 44 -2.37 -3.83 -6.15
C PHE A 44 -2.57 -2.31 -6.06
N CYS A 45 -2.45 -1.73 -4.87
CA CYS A 45 -2.47 -0.27 -4.71
C CYS A 45 -1.47 0.19 -3.65
N THR A 46 -0.68 1.20 -3.97
CA THR A 46 0.21 1.86 -3.01
C THR A 46 -0.59 2.86 -2.19
N TYR A 47 -0.53 2.76 -0.87
CA TYR A 47 -1.20 3.70 0.04
C TYR A 47 -0.22 4.63 0.76
N ARG A 48 1.07 4.28 0.76
CA ARG A 48 2.13 5.10 1.35
C ARG A 48 3.38 5.04 0.47
N LYS A 49 3.83 6.21 0.04
CA LYS A 49 5.14 6.43 -0.57
C LYS A 49 5.93 7.39 0.28
N THR A 50 7.16 7.05 0.57
CA THR A 50 8.08 7.86 1.37
C THR A 50 8.57 9.09 0.63
N PHE A 51 8.60 9.04 -0.70
CA PHE A 51 9.00 10.14 -1.58
C PHE A 51 7.86 11.09 -1.95
N ASP A 52 6.65 10.89 -1.45
CA ASP A 52 5.58 11.89 -1.56
C ASP A 52 5.92 13.06 -0.62
N THR A 53 6.82 13.94 -1.07
CA THR A 53 7.32 15.09 -0.31
C THR A 53 6.28 16.18 -0.16
N ASP A 54 5.35 16.28 -1.11
CA ASP A 54 4.19 17.16 -1.01
C ASP A 54 3.10 16.50 -0.12
N PRO A 55 2.65 17.17 0.96
CA PRO A 55 1.61 16.62 1.83
C PRO A 55 0.27 16.36 1.10
N GLY A 56 -0.03 17.11 0.05
CA GLY A 56 -1.22 16.93 -0.78
C GLY A 56 -1.13 15.66 -1.62
N ASP A 57 0.01 15.40 -2.25
CA ASP A 57 0.26 14.16 -2.98
C ASP A 57 0.16 12.94 -2.07
N ALA A 58 0.80 12.99 -0.89
CA ALA A 58 0.73 11.89 0.08
C ALA A 58 -0.71 11.62 0.54
N ALA A 59 -1.51 12.67 0.79
CA ALA A 59 -2.92 12.52 1.16
C ALA A 59 -3.76 11.96 0.00
N ASN A 60 -3.48 12.38 -1.24
CA ASN A 60 -4.16 11.90 -2.43
C ASN A 60 -3.83 10.42 -2.72
N THR A 61 -2.58 10.00 -2.53
CA THR A 61 -2.15 8.60 -2.62
C THR A 61 -2.96 7.74 -1.65
N ALA A 62 -3.01 8.11 -0.37
CA ALA A 62 -3.76 7.37 0.65
C ALA A 62 -5.27 7.37 0.38
N LYS A 63 -5.84 8.49 -0.07
CA LYS A 63 -7.26 8.58 -0.44
C LYS A 63 -7.61 7.63 -1.59
N LYS A 64 -6.84 7.66 -2.69
CA LYS A 64 -7.07 6.78 -3.85
C LYS A 64 -6.96 5.32 -3.46
N ALA A 65 -6.03 4.98 -2.56
CA ALA A 65 -5.92 3.63 -2.05
C ALA A 65 -7.14 3.22 -1.21
N LEU A 66 -7.73 4.13 -0.42
CA LEU A 66 -8.94 3.86 0.36
C LEU A 66 -10.14 3.60 -0.57
N ASP A 67 -10.34 4.50 -1.54
CA ASP A 67 -11.40 4.35 -2.56
C ASP A 67 -11.24 3.02 -3.31
N TYR A 68 -9.99 2.63 -3.61
CA TYR A 68 -9.66 1.37 -4.25
C TYR A 68 -9.99 0.15 -3.38
N VAL A 69 -9.65 0.19 -2.08
CA VAL A 69 -9.94 -0.91 -1.14
C VAL A 69 -11.45 -1.14 -1.05
N ASP A 70 -12.23 -0.07 -0.89
CA ASP A 70 -13.68 -0.13 -0.82
C ASP A 70 -14.28 -0.65 -2.15
N ALA A 71 -13.74 -0.22 -3.30
CA ALA A 71 -14.18 -0.70 -4.61
C ALA A 71 -13.92 -2.20 -4.84
N VAL A 72 -12.73 -2.69 -4.46
CA VAL A 72 -12.40 -4.13 -4.59
C VAL A 72 -13.32 -4.97 -3.72
N GLN A 73 -13.56 -4.57 -2.47
CA GLN A 73 -14.47 -5.31 -1.58
C GLN A 73 -15.91 -5.33 -2.12
N PHE A 74 -16.35 -4.26 -2.75
CA PHE A 74 -17.68 -4.20 -3.37
C PHE A 74 -17.83 -5.23 -4.50
N VAL A 75 -16.83 -5.34 -5.39
CA VAL A 75 -16.88 -6.24 -6.56
C VAL A 75 -16.43 -7.68 -6.28
N ALA A 76 -15.63 -7.90 -5.24
CA ALA A 76 -15.05 -9.19 -4.89
C ALA A 76 -15.00 -9.36 -3.36
N ARG A 77 -16.14 -9.73 -2.77
CA ARG A 77 -16.28 -9.84 -1.30
C ARG A 77 -15.42 -10.92 -0.66
N ASP A 78 -15.03 -11.93 -1.44
CA ASP A 78 -14.18 -13.05 -1.08
C ASP A 78 -12.68 -12.79 -1.35
N ALA A 79 -12.32 -11.55 -1.72
CA ALA A 79 -10.94 -11.18 -1.97
C ALA A 79 -10.06 -11.44 -0.73
N ARG A 80 -8.90 -12.05 -0.96
CA ARG A 80 -7.90 -12.33 0.08
C ARG A 80 -6.91 -11.18 0.14
N TRP A 81 -6.96 -10.43 1.23
CA TRP A 81 -6.18 -9.22 1.42
C TRP A 81 -4.81 -9.50 2.03
N HIS A 82 -3.81 -8.75 1.56
CA HIS A 82 -2.45 -8.81 2.03
C HIS A 82 -1.90 -7.39 2.19
N ARG A 83 -1.21 -7.15 3.29
CA ARG A 83 -0.40 -5.95 3.51
C ARG A 83 0.99 -6.18 2.95
N VAL A 84 1.49 -5.21 2.22
CA VAL A 84 2.86 -5.16 1.72
C VAL A 84 3.60 -4.02 2.42
N GLU A 85 4.74 -4.33 3.05
CA GLU A 85 5.61 -3.33 3.67
C GLU A 85 7.04 -3.53 3.23
N CYS A 86 7.62 -2.50 2.61
CA CYS A 86 9.01 -2.50 2.19
C CYS A 86 9.92 -2.09 3.36
N THR A 87 10.87 -2.95 3.70
CA THR A 87 11.82 -2.74 4.81
C THR A 87 13.23 -2.40 4.34
N ALA A 88 13.58 -2.81 3.12
CA ALA A 88 14.77 -2.41 2.39
C ALA A 88 14.40 -2.23 0.90
N ALA A 89 15.26 -1.64 0.07
CA ALA A 89 14.95 -1.43 -1.35
C ALA A 89 14.46 -2.72 -2.03
N ALA A 90 13.23 -2.70 -2.55
CA ALA A 90 12.52 -3.83 -3.16
C ALA A 90 12.37 -5.09 -2.29
N ILE A 91 12.68 -5.02 -0.99
CA ILE A 91 12.65 -6.13 -0.03
C ILE A 91 11.68 -5.79 1.09
N GLY A 92 10.86 -6.74 1.51
CA GLY A 92 9.88 -6.47 2.52
C GLY A 92 9.09 -7.69 2.95
N THR A 93 7.94 -7.42 3.57
CA THR A 93 7.04 -8.48 4.03
C THR A 93 5.69 -8.36 3.33
N VAL A 94 5.10 -9.51 3.04
CA VAL A 94 3.73 -9.65 2.57
C VAL A 94 3.00 -10.50 3.59
N ARG A 95 1.92 -9.98 4.19
CA ARG A 95 1.19 -10.65 5.27
C ARG A 95 -0.31 -10.66 4.99
N PRO A 96 -0.99 -11.82 5.14
CA PRO A 96 -2.45 -11.85 5.00
C PRO A 96 -3.10 -11.03 6.11
N ILE A 97 -4.18 -10.33 5.77
CA ILE A 97 -4.98 -9.51 6.69
C ILE A 97 -6.46 -9.63 6.34
N SER A 98 -7.35 -9.20 7.24
CA SER A 98 -8.78 -9.12 6.94
C SER A 98 -9.10 -7.86 6.11
N PHE A 99 -10.25 -7.84 5.42
CA PHE A 99 -10.73 -6.61 4.77
C PHE A 99 -10.89 -5.44 5.76
N PRO A 100 -11.55 -5.61 6.93
CA PRO A 100 -11.64 -4.54 7.92
C PRO A 100 -10.28 -3.96 8.30
N ASP A 101 -9.26 -4.80 8.49
CA ASP A 101 -7.90 -4.33 8.80
C ASP A 101 -7.27 -3.59 7.61
N ALA A 102 -7.43 -4.10 6.38
CA ALA A 102 -6.92 -3.44 5.18
C ALA A 102 -7.49 -2.03 5.05
N ARG A 103 -8.80 -1.90 5.23
CA ARG A 103 -9.51 -0.63 5.19
C ARG A 103 -9.07 0.29 6.33
N ALA A 104 -8.97 -0.22 7.56
CA ALA A 104 -8.56 0.56 8.72
C ALA A 104 -7.13 1.12 8.56
N ILE A 105 -6.17 0.29 8.13
CA ILE A 105 -4.78 0.72 7.92
C ILE A 105 -4.70 1.84 6.88
N VAL A 106 -5.39 1.71 5.75
CA VAL A 106 -5.37 2.73 4.69
C VAL A 106 -6.09 4.00 5.15
N ASN A 107 -7.19 3.88 5.89
CA ASN A 107 -7.90 5.01 6.45
C ASN A 107 -7.04 5.77 7.48
N ASP A 108 -6.36 5.06 8.38
CA ASP A 108 -5.47 5.65 9.38
C ASP A 108 -4.32 6.42 8.71
N GLU A 109 -3.73 5.86 7.65
CA GLU A 109 -2.72 6.57 6.85
C GLU A 109 -3.32 7.82 6.21
N TYR A 110 -4.50 7.72 5.60
CA TYR A 110 -5.19 8.86 5.00
C TYR A 110 -5.47 9.98 6.02
N ASP A 111 -6.00 9.64 7.19
CA ASP A 111 -6.29 10.61 8.26
C ASP A 111 -5.00 11.29 8.78
N GLN A 112 -3.92 10.52 8.93
CA GLN A 112 -2.61 11.07 9.30
C GLN A 112 -2.07 12.04 8.23
N ARG A 113 -2.15 11.70 6.93
CA ARG A 113 -1.69 12.56 5.85
C ARG A 113 -2.55 13.81 5.70
N ARG A 114 -3.87 13.67 5.81
CA ARG A 114 -4.82 14.79 5.81
C ARG A 114 -4.56 15.76 6.96
N GLY A 115 -4.28 15.25 8.16
CA GLY A 115 -3.90 16.06 9.32
C GLY A 115 -2.63 16.88 9.07
N ARG A 116 -1.60 16.26 8.46
CA ARG A 116 -0.35 16.95 8.09
C ARG A 116 -0.57 18.02 7.03
N LEU A 117 -1.38 17.75 6.00
CA LEU A 117 -1.75 18.73 4.99
C LEU A 117 -2.44 19.95 5.62
N GLY A 118 -3.41 19.73 6.51
CA GLY A 118 -4.09 20.82 7.23
C GLY A 118 -3.15 21.62 8.14
N ALA A 119 -2.09 21.00 8.68
CA ALA A 119 -1.05 21.71 9.42
C ALA A 119 -0.12 22.52 8.50
N ALA A 120 0.22 22.01 7.32
CA ALA A 120 1.04 22.71 6.34
C ALA A 120 0.34 23.97 5.81
N ILE A 121 -0.94 23.85 5.41
CA ILE A 121 -1.75 24.99 4.94
C ILE A 121 -1.81 26.10 5.99
N ARG A 122 -1.98 25.76 7.28
CA ARG A 122 -2.01 26.73 8.38
C ARG A 122 -0.69 27.45 8.64
N ARG A 123 0.45 26.90 8.21
CA ARG A 123 1.77 27.55 8.36
C ARG A 123 2.13 28.46 7.19
N SER A 124 1.42 28.33 6.07
CA SER A 124 1.69 29.06 4.83
C SER A 124 0.73 30.23 4.57
N GLY A 125 -0.27 30.43 5.43
CA GLY A 125 -1.20 31.57 5.40
C GLY A 125 -0.98 32.49 6.59
#